data_AF-A0A948RFR1-F1
#
_entry.id   AF-A0A948RFR1-F1
#
_cell.length_a   1.000
_cell.length_b   1.000
_cell.length_c   1.000
_cell.angle_alpha   90.00
_cell.angle_beta   90.00
_cell.angle_gamma   90.00
#
_symmetry.space_group_name_H-M   'P 1'
#
loop_
_entity.id
_entity.type
_entity.pdbx_description
1 polymer ?
#
loop_
_entity_poly.entity_id
_entity_poly.type
_entity_poly.pdbx_seq_one_letter_code
_entity_poly.pdbx_strand_id
1 'polypeptide(L)' 'MPVYTYRCGTCGVQFDQQQKFSDQPLARCPECGKKSLHKV' A
#
# COMPACT_ATOMS: atom_id res chain seq x y z
N MET A 1 10.37 6.78 -11.21
CA MET A 1 8.99 6.24 -10.99
C MET A 1 8.47 6.86 -9.71
N PRO A 2 7.19 7.25 -9.62
CA PRO A 2 6.63 7.75 -8.37
C PRO A 2 6.66 6.63 -7.32
N VAL A 3 7.19 6.95 -6.15
CA VAL A 3 7.08 6.10 -4.97
C VAL A 3 5.77 6.50 -4.30
N TYR A 4 4.90 5.52 -4.08
CA TYR A 4 3.68 5.72 -3.32
C TYR A 4 3.88 5.13 -1.94
N THR A 5 3.56 5.93 -0.93
CA THR A 5 3.57 5.46 0.45
C THR A 5 2.22 4.82 0.73
N TYR A 6 2.25 3.59 1.22
CA TYR A 6 1.05 2.88 1.62
C TYR A 6 1.05 2.72 3.13
N ARG A 7 -0.11 2.99 3.73
CA ARG A 7 -0.35 2.83 5.16
C ARG A 7 -1.55 1.92 5.36
N CYS A 8 -1.36 0.87 6.13
CA CYS A 8 -2.46 0.00 6.52
C CYS A 8 -3.19 0.59 7.72
N GLY A 9 -4.51 0.80 7.59
CA GLY A 9 -5.35 1.28 8.70
C GLY A 9 -5.58 0.24 9.80
N THR A 10 -5.26 -1.04 9.56
CA THR A 10 -5.56 -2.11 10.51
C THR A 10 -4.38 -2.51 11.40
N CYS A 11 -3.19 -2.69 10.82
CA CYS A 11 -1.97 -2.96 11.59
C CYS A 11 -1.09 -1.73 11.80
N GLY A 12 -1.39 -0.60 11.13
CA GLY A 12 -0.60 0.62 11.24
C GLY A 12 0.72 0.59 10.48
N VAL A 13 1.05 -0.50 9.79
CA VAL A 13 2.29 -0.61 9.00
C VAL A 13 2.28 0.42 7.87
N GLN A 14 3.42 1.10 7.70
CA GLN A 14 3.67 2.02 6.61
C GLN A 14 4.86 1.51 5.79
N PHE A 15 4.71 1.47 4.47
CA PHE A 15 5.78 1.08 3.58
C PHE A 15 5.73 1.87 2.28
N ASP A 16 6.91 2.08 1.71
CA ASP A 16 7.08 2.80 0.45
C ASP A 16 7.19 1.78 -0.68
N GLN A 17 6.33 1.92 -1.69
CA GLN A 17 6.34 1.04 -2.85
C GLN A 17 6.43 1.86 -4.12
N GLN A 18 7.38 1.49 -4.97
CA GLN A 18 7.44 2.03 -6.32
C GLN A 18 6.31 1.42 -7.15
N GLN A 19 5.36 2.27 -7.56
CA GLN A 19 4.27 1.86 -8.42
C GLN A 19 4.30 2.64 -9.73
N LYS A 20 4.01 1.94 -10.83
CA LYS A 20 3.79 2.59 -12.12
C LYS A 20 2.38 3.15 -12.17
N PHE A 21 2.17 4.21 -12.94
CA PHE A 21 0.85 4.84 -13.08
C PHE A 21 -0.22 3.89 -13.67
N SER A 22 0.20 2.89 -14.45
CA SER A 22 -0.69 1.87 -15.03
C SER A 22 -0.91 0.64 -14.14
N ASP A 23 -0.29 0.57 -12.98
CA ASP A 23 -0.32 -0.62 -12.13
C ASP A 23 -1.50 -0.56 -11.15
N GLN A 24 -2.18 -1.68 -10.92
CA GLN A 24 -3.39 -1.71 -10.08
C GLN A 24 -3.00 -1.50 -8.61
N PRO A 25 -3.70 -0.61 -7.87
CA PRO A 25 -3.33 -0.31 -6.49
C PRO A 25 -3.36 -1.58 -5.63
N LEU A 26 -2.30 -1.79 -4.84
CA LEU A 26 -2.23 -2.90 -3.90
C LEU A 26 -3.39 -2.78 -2.90
N ALA A 27 -4.33 -3.72 -2.97
CA ALA A 27 -5.44 -3.77 -2.03
C ALA A 27 -5.07 -4.51 -0.75
N ARG A 28 -4.11 -5.44 -0.76
CA ARG A 28 -3.78 -6.30 0.38
C ARG A 28 -2.51 -5.83 1.08
N CYS A 29 -2.58 -5.75 2.41
CA CYS A 29 -1.41 -5.56 3.24
C CYS A 29 -0.61 -6.87 3.38
N PRO A 30 0.70 -6.87 3.13
CA PRO A 30 1.54 -8.06 3.25
C PRO A 30 1.71 -8.54 4.69
N GLU A 31 1.54 -7.67 5.69
CA GLU A 31 1.68 -8.03 7.11
C GLU A 31 0.41 -8.68 7.69
N CYS A 32 -0.76 -8.09 7.43
CA CYS A 32 -2.01 -8.54 8.05
C CYS A 32 -2.97 -9.25 7.10
N GLY A 33 -2.67 -9.29 5.79
CA GLY A 33 -3.53 -9.90 4.77
C GLY A 33 -4.86 -9.18 4.52
N LYS A 34 -5.16 -8.11 5.26
CA LYS A 34 -6.43 -7.36 5.14
C LYS A 34 -6.42 -6.38 3.99
N LYS A 35 -7.62 -6.10 3.47
CA LYS A 35 -7.85 -5.15 2.37
C LYS A 35 -8.00 -3.69 2.81
N SER A 36 -7.21 -3.25 3.79
CA SER A 36 -7.30 -1.90 4.39
C SER A 36 -6.02 -1.11 4.15
N LEU A 37 -5.48 -1.20 2.93
CA LEU A 37 -4.31 -0.45 2.52
C LEU A 37 -4.75 0.91 1.94
N HIS A 38 -4.22 2.00 2.50
CA HIS A 38 -4.50 3.36 2.05
C HIS A 38 -3.22 3.98 1.51
N LYS A 39 -3.29 4.58 0.32
CA LYS A 39 -2.20 5.40 -0.21
C LYS A 39 -2.20 6.74 0.56
N VAL A 40 -1.02 7.14 1.03
CA VAL A 40 -0.72 8.46 1.60
C VAL A 40 0.08 9.22 0.55
#